data_AF-A0A2U1W760-F1
#
_entry.id   AF-A0A2U1W760-F1
#
_cell.length_a   1.000
_cell.length_b   1.000
_cell.length_c   1.000
_cell.angle_alpha   90.00
_cell.angle_beta   90.00
_cell.angle_gamma   90.00
#
_symmetry.space_group_name_H-M   'P 1'
#
loop_
_entity.id
_entity.type
_entity.pdbx_description
1 polymer ?
#
loop_
_entity_poly.entity_id
_entity_poly.type
_entity_poly.pdbx_seq_one_letter_code
_entity_poly.pdbx_strand_id
1 'polypeptide(L)'
;MITFDTGFAGPDIPLAQSLMTVLGIDERRLSPDYWGAIQDAGRLCPVCADRGRCRAALADSTAALSYMSFCPNADLLGELEAAAAGGLVTDRA
;
A
#
# COMPACT_ATOMS: atom_id res chain seq x y z
N MET A 1 -14.75 -26.06 4.66
CA MET A 1 -13.33 -25.67 4.70
C MET A 1 -13.17 -24.61 3.61
N ILE A 2 -13.19 -23.33 4.00
CA ILE A 2 -13.14 -22.23 3.03
C ILE A 2 -11.67 -22.02 2.67
N THR A 3 -11.30 -22.35 1.44
CA THR A 3 -10.01 -21.98 0.86
C THR A 3 -10.09 -20.50 0.50
N PHE A 4 -9.40 -19.64 1.23
CA PHE A 4 -9.11 -18.29 0.76
C PHE A 4 -8.11 -18.44 -0.38
N ASP A 5 -8.60 -18.24 -1.60
CA ASP A 5 -7.77 -18.06 -2.79
C ASP A 5 -6.83 -16.88 -2.53
N THR A 6 -5.55 -17.16 -2.27
CA THR A 6 -4.49 -16.16 -2.08
C THR A 6 -4.07 -15.54 -3.42
N GLY A 7 -5.01 -15.32 -4.33
CA GLY A 7 -4.83 -14.63 -5.60
C GLY A 7 -5.09 -13.13 -5.46
N PHE A 8 -4.38 -12.42 -4.57
CA PHE A 8 -4.49 -10.95 -4.44
C PHE A 8 -3.82 -10.17 -5.58
N ALA A 9 -3.61 -10.82 -6.73
CA ALA A 9 -3.12 -10.20 -7.94
C ALA A 9 -3.94 -10.71 -9.13
N GLY A 10 -5.15 -10.17 -9.29
CA GLY A 10 -5.76 -10.13 -10.61
C GLY A 10 -4.81 -9.41 -11.60
N PRO A 11 -4.87 -9.72 -12.91
CA PRO A 11 -3.81 -9.38 -13.88
C PRO A 11 -3.53 -7.88 -14.07
N ASP A 12 -4.34 -6.98 -13.49
CA ASP A 12 -4.29 -5.54 -13.75
C ASP A 12 -4.25 -4.65 -12.49
N ILE A 13 -4.08 -5.19 -11.28
CA ILE A 13 -3.95 -4.34 -10.08
C ILE A 13 -2.60 -3.61 -10.12
N PRO A 14 -2.57 -2.27 -10.07
CA PRO A 14 -1.31 -1.52 -10.04
C PRO A 14 -0.45 -1.93 -8.84
N LEU A 15 0.86 -2.05 -9.05
CA LEU A 15 1.81 -2.52 -8.03
C LEU A 15 1.72 -1.75 -6.70
N ALA A 16 1.48 -0.43 -6.76
CA ALA A 16 1.25 0.41 -5.58
C ALA A 16 0.02 -0.04 -4.80
N GLN A 17 -1.08 -0.37 -5.48
CA GLN A 17 -2.33 -0.77 -4.86
C GLN A 17 -2.26 -2.17 -4.26
N SER A 18 -1.51 -3.08 -4.89
CA SER A 18 -1.19 -4.39 -4.28
C SER A 18 -0.43 -4.22 -2.96
N LEU A 19 0.58 -3.34 -2.93
CA LEU A 19 1.34 -3.06 -1.71
C LEU A 19 0.45 -2.43 -0.62
N MET A 20 -0.32 -1.40 -0.95
CA MET A 20 -1.26 -0.77 -0.02
C MET A 20 -2.27 -1.76 0.56
N THR A 21 -2.79 -2.67 -0.27
CA THR A 21 -3.70 -3.73 0.16
C THR A 21 -3.07 -4.67 1.18
N VAL A 22 -1.83 -5.11 0.92
CA VAL A 22 -1.07 -5.98 1.84
C VAL A 22 -0.75 -5.28 3.17
N LEU A 23 -0.62 -3.95 3.15
CA LEU A 23 -0.46 -3.11 4.34
C LEU A 23 -1.79 -2.78 5.04
N GLY A 24 -2.92 -3.22 4.49
CA GLY A 24 -4.25 -2.92 5.05
C GLY A 24 -4.70 -1.46 4.89
N ILE A 25 -4.05 -0.70 4.00
CA ILE A 25 -4.43 0.68 3.69
C ILE A 25 -5.69 0.64 2.79
N ASP A 26 -6.82 1.09 3.31
CA ASP A 26 -8.03 1.37 2.52
C ASP A 26 -8.09 2.85 2.16
N GLU A 27 -7.78 3.19 0.90
CA GLU A 27 -7.72 4.55 0.38
C GLU A 27 -9.03 5.34 0.60
N ARG A 28 -10.17 4.64 0.68
CA ARG A 28 -11.49 5.25 0.89
C ARG A 28 -11.70 5.74 2.33
N ARG A 29 -10.84 5.31 3.26
CA ARG A 29 -10.87 5.67 4.68
C ARG A 29 -9.90 6.81 5.01
N LEU A 30 -9.08 7.23 4.05
CA LEU A 30 -8.11 8.31 4.23
C LEU A 30 -8.75 9.69 3.99
N SER A 31 -8.22 10.71 4.65
CA SER A 31 -8.59 12.12 4.37
C SER A 31 -8.31 12.46 2.89
N PRO A 32 -9.14 13.30 2.25
CA PRO A 32 -8.86 13.83 0.91
C PRO A 32 -7.48 14.47 0.75
N ASP A 33 -6.86 14.95 1.84
CA ASP A 33 -5.51 15.51 1.84
C ASP A 33 -4.44 14.51 1.37
N TYR A 34 -4.68 13.20 1.54
CA TYR A 34 -3.75 12.15 1.12
C TYR A 34 -3.90 11.75 -0.36
N TRP A 35 -4.96 12.21 -1.05
CA TRP A 35 -5.22 11.79 -2.44
C TRP A 35 -4.11 12.18 -3.41
N GLY A 36 -3.45 13.33 -3.21
CA GLY A 36 -2.30 13.73 -4.02
C GLY A 36 -1.15 12.74 -3.89
N ALA A 37 -0.78 12.40 -2.64
CA ALA A 37 0.30 11.47 -2.34
C ALA A 37 0.02 10.05 -2.85
N ILE A 38 -1.23 9.58 -2.73
CA ILE A 38 -1.67 8.28 -3.26
C ILE A 38 -1.55 8.24 -4.79
N GLN A 39 -2.00 9.29 -5.48
CA GLN A 39 -1.90 9.38 -6.93
C GLN A 39 -0.44 9.40 -7.40
N ASP A 40 0.42 10.13 -6.71
CA ASP A 40 1.84 10.21 -7.03
C ASP A 40 2.53 8.87 -6.78
N ALA A 41 2.20 8.17 -5.69
CA ALA A 41 2.65 6.79 -5.48
C ALA A 41 2.19 5.87 -6.61
N GLY A 42 0.95 6.00 -7.08
CA GLY A 42 0.41 5.26 -8.23
C GLY A 42 1.17 5.54 -9.54
N ARG A 43 1.66 6.76 -9.76
CA ARG A 43 2.45 7.13 -10.95
C ARG A 43 3.91 6.68 -10.86
N LEU A 44 4.52 6.79 -9.68
CA LEU A 44 5.96 6.55 -9.48
C LEU A 44 6.30 5.08 -9.24
N CYS A 45 5.44 4.33 -8.54
CA CYS A 45 5.70 2.94 -8.20
C CYS A 45 5.94 2.02 -9.42
N PRO A 46 5.20 2.15 -10.55
CA PRO A 46 5.46 1.36 -11.76
C PRO A 46 6.84 1.61 -12.39
N VAL A 47 7.43 2.79 -12.19
CA VAL A 47 8.74 3.18 -12.74
C VAL A 47 9.88 3.15 -11.72
N CYS A 48 9.58 2.79 -10.47
CA CYS A 48 10.56 2.67 -9.39
C CYS A 48 11.66 1.65 -9.72
N ALA A 49 12.90 1.98 -9.37
CA ALA A 49 14.07 1.11 -9.55
C ALA A 49 13.91 -0.23 -8.80
N ASP A 50 13.32 -0.21 -7.60
CA ASP A 50 13.13 -1.40 -6.75
C ASP A 50 11.82 -2.16 -7.02
N ARG A 51 11.07 -1.84 -8.10
CA ARG A 51 9.78 -2.51 -8.39
C ARG A 51 9.89 -4.03 -8.51
N GLY A 52 11.03 -4.53 -9.02
CA GLY A 52 11.28 -5.96 -9.16
C GLY A 52 11.33 -6.65 -7.80
N ARG A 53 12.02 -6.02 -6.84
CA ARG A 53 12.10 -6.48 -5.45
C ARG A 53 10.75 -6.39 -4.75
N CYS A 54 9.98 -5.33 -5.01
CA CYS A 54 8.61 -5.19 -4.51
C CYS A 54 7.70 -6.32 -5.01
N ARG A 55 7.73 -6.63 -6.31
CA ARG A 55 6.95 -7.75 -6.88
C ARG A 55 7.33 -9.10 -6.28
N ALA A 56 8.63 -9.35 -6.10
CA ALA A 56 9.10 -10.57 -5.46
C ALA A 56 8.59 -10.66 -4.01
N ALA A 57 8.72 -9.59 -3.23
CA ALA A 57 8.22 -9.56 -1.87
C ALA A 57 6.69 -9.74 -1.78
N LEU A 58 5.93 -9.21 -2.74
CA LEU A 58 4.48 -9.44 -2.83
C LEU A 58 4.14 -10.89 -3.17
N ALA A 59 4.83 -11.49 -4.15
CA ALA A 59 4.65 -12.89 -4.52
C ALA A 59 4.98 -13.83 -3.36
N ASP A 60 6.03 -13.52 -2.59
CA ASP A 60 6.46 -14.29 -1.43
C ASP A 60 5.65 -13.97 -0.16
N SER A 61 4.66 -13.07 -0.23
CA SER A 61 3.87 -12.58 0.92
C SER A 61 4.73 -11.97 2.05
N THR A 62 5.91 -11.45 1.73
CA THR A 62 6.85 -10.80 2.67
C THR A 62 6.88 -9.29 2.56
N ALA A 63 6.11 -8.70 1.64
CA ALA A 63 6.12 -7.26 1.39
C ALA A 63 5.82 -6.42 2.65
N ALA A 64 4.80 -6.78 3.44
CA ALA A 64 4.46 -6.08 4.68
C ALA A 64 5.62 -6.01 5.69
N LEU A 65 6.50 -7.01 5.70
CA LEU A 65 7.62 -7.09 6.64
C LEU A 65 8.91 -6.47 6.11
N SER A 66 9.01 -6.24 4.80
CA SER A 66 10.30 -5.93 4.16
C SER A 66 10.29 -4.63 3.35
N TYR A 67 9.13 -4.06 3.03
CA TYR A 67 9.02 -2.88 2.17
C TYR A 67 9.84 -1.69 2.70
N MET A 68 9.92 -1.51 4.02
CA MET A 68 10.71 -0.42 4.63
C MET A 68 12.20 -0.45 4.26
N SER A 69 12.72 -1.60 3.83
CA SER A 69 14.14 -1.77 3.48
C SER A 69 14.48 -1.44 2.01
N PHE A 70 13.47 -1.15 1.18
CA PHE A 70 13.68 -0.93 -0.26
C PHE A 70 12.70 0.01 -0.94
N CYS A 71 11.53 0.26 -0.36
CA CYS A 71 10.52 1.09 -0.97
C CYS A 71 10.89 2.56 -0.77
N PRO A 72 11.06 3.37 -1.83
CA PRO A 72 11.31 4.80 -1.68
C PRO A 72 10.11 5.55 -1.09
N ASN A 73 8.91 4.97 -1.15
CA ASN A 73 7.70 5.50 -0.54
C ASN A 73 7.43 4.90 0.85
N ALA A 74 8.42 4.25 1.49
CA ALA A 74 8.20 3.56 2.76
C ALA A 74 7.65 4.49 3.85
N ASP A 75 8.22 5.69 4.00
CA ASP A 75 7.76 6.66 4.99
C ASP A 75 6.32 7.10 4.73
N LEU A 76 5.99 7.44 3.47
CA LEU A 76 4.62 7.76 3.06
C LEU A 76 3.66 6.61 3.37
N LEU A 77 4.01 5.38 3.01
CA LEU A 77 3.15 4.21 3.26
C LEU A 77 2.92 4.02 4.76
N GLY A 78 3.94 4.20 5.60
CA GLY A 78 3.81 4.17 7.06
C GLY A 78 2.88 5.27 7.60
N GLU A 79 2.94 6.49 7.04
CA GLU A 79 2.00 7.56 7.37
C GLU A 79 0.56 7.20 6.98
N LEU A 80 0.37 6.61 5.80
CA LEU A 80 -0.95 6.16 5.34
C LEU A 80 -1.50 5.01 6.19
N GLU A 81 -0.65 4.07 6.60
CA GLU A 81 -1.02 2.99 7.53
C GLU A 81 -1.47 3.57 8.87
N ALA A 82 -0.70 4.52 9.42
CA ALA A 82 -1.04 5.18 10.68
C ALA A 82 -2.35 5.98 10.57
N ALA A 83 -2.54 6.72 9.47
CA ALA A 83 -3.77 7.47 9.21
C ALA A 83 -4.99 6.55 9.03
N ALA A 84 -4.84 5.42 8.33
CA ALA A 84 -5.90 4.43 8.14
C ALA A 84 -6.25 3.68 9.45
N ALA A 85 -5.25 3.41 10.30
CA ALA A 85 -5.43 2.83 11.63
C ALA A 85 -6.06 3.82 12.63
N GLY A 86 -5.77 5.11 12.47
CA GLY A 86 -6.23 6.21 13.32
C GLY A 86 -7.66 6.67 13.12
N GLY A 87 -8.56 5.84 12.56
CA GLY A 87 -9.97 6.13 12.29
C GLY A 87 -10.88 6.40 13.52
N LEU A 88 -10.34 6.96 14.61
CA LEU A 88 -11.04 7.60 15.71
C LEU A 88 -10.29 8.88 16.13
N VAL A 89 -10.35 9.91 15.29
CA VAL A 89 -10.47 11.28 15.81
C VAL A 89 -11.59 11.96 15.03
N THR A 90 -12.80 11.80 15.56
CA THR A 90 -13.92 12.65 15.22
C THR A 90 -13.73 13.97 15.94
N ASP A 91 -14.01 15.06 15.23
CA ASP A 91 -14.29 16.39 15.76
C ASP A 91 -13.11 17.21 16.31
N ARG A 92 -12.74 18.24 15.55
CA ARG A 92 -12.34 19.52 16.12
C ARG A 92 -13.24 20.60 15.53
N ALA A 93 -14.29 20.92 16.29
CA ALA A 93 -14.62 22.25 16.83
C ALA A 93 -14.15 23.47 16.04
#